data_AF-A0A642UW85-F1
#
_entry.id   AF-A0A642UW85-F1
#
_cell.length_a   1.000
_cell.length_b   1.000
_cell.length_c   1.000
_cell.angle_alpha   90.00
_cell.angle_beta   90.00
_cell.angle_gamma   90.00
#
_symmetry.space_group_name_H-M   'P 1'
#
loop_
_entity.id
_entity.type
_entity.pdbx_description
1 polymer ?
#
loop_
_entity_poly.entity_id
_entity_poly.type
_entity_poly.pdbx_seq_one_letter_code
_entity_poly.pdbx_strand_id
1 'polypeptide(L)'
;MESWNRLIDKTKVKKYPIDLWQANYSREVESGKKYRQMVKKARCTVYVKRLRLFDVMKTWSRYVISKLVQFRTGHALVGGWFKERGIQRDKSYNCDCGELETIQHIIQQCPKRAEERKKLKKVSPNLELSILLNTKKGLQAMAEFIMTGRKHGIAKLKVRQINQSSSRQLEATQARSQQADSSESGSD
;
A
#
# COMPACT_ATOMS: atom_id res chain seq x y z
N MET A 1 27.16 17.03 22.29
CA MET A 1 26.10 16.57 21.35
C MET A 1 25.38 15.35 21.95
N GLU A 2 24.86 15.45 23.19
CA GLU A 2 24.43 14.25 23.97
C GLU A 2 23.14 14.38 24.81
N SER A 3 22.37 15.47 24.72
CA SER A 3 21.28 15.70 25.70
C SER A 3 19.83 15.45 25.23
N TRP A 4 19.57 14.99 24.01
CA TRP A 4 18.19 14.85 23.48
C TRP A 4 17.56 13.46 23.58
N ASN A 5 18.33 12.42 23.94
CA ASN A 5 17.87 11.03 23.87
C ASN A 5 17.13 10.50 25.11
N ARG A 6 16.95 11.30 26.18
CA ARG A 6 16.44 10.80 27.48
C ARG A 6 14.97 11.07 27.81
N LEU A 7 14.19 11.76 26.97
CA LEU A 7 12.82 12.16 27.35
C LEU A 7 11.70 11.82 26.36
N ILE A 8 11.99 11.09 25.28
CA ILE A 8 10.95 10.67 24.34
C ILE A 8 10.68 9.18 24.53
N ASP A 9 9.64 8.87 25.30
CA ASP A 9 9.06 7.54 25.36
C ASP A 9 8.54 7.17 23.96
N LYS A 10 9.34 6.37 23.25
CA LYS A 10 9.09 5.93 21.88
C LYS A 10 7.76 5.19 21.74
N THR A 11 7.20 4.65 22.83
CA THR A 11 5.88 4.00 22.82
C THR A 11 4.76 5.03 22.74
N LYS A 12 4.86 6.14 23.48
CA LYS A 12 3.89 7.25 23.44
C LYS A 12 3.89 7.99 22.11
N VAL A 13 5.08 8.23 21.53
CA VAL A 13 5.20 8.89 20.22
C VAL A 13 4.64 8.04 19.07
N LYS A 14 4.69 6.71 19.17
CA LYS A 14 4.04 5.83 18.18
C LYS A 14 2.54 5.70 18.42
N LYS A 15 2.09 5.77 19.67
CA LYS A 15 0.68 5.60 20.05
C LYS A 15 -0.18 6.76 19.57
N TYR A 16 0.24 8.01 19.77
CA TYR A 16 -0.55 9.18 19.38
C TYR A 16 -0.94 9.23 17.89
N PRO A 17 -0.03 9.01 16.91
CA PRO A 17 -0.41 8.94 15.49
C PRO A 17 -1.34 7.78 15.15
N ILE A 18 -1.22 6.65 15.84
CA ILE A 18 -2.07 5.48 15.64
C ILE A 18 -3.48 5.76 16.14
N ASP A 19 -3.60 6.31 17.35
CA ASP A 19 -4.88 6.66 17.97
C ASP A 19 -5.59 7.77 17.16
N LEU A 20 -4.84 8.77 16.69
CA LEU A 20 -5.37 9.82 15.82
C LEU A 20 -5.85 9.27 14.47
N TRP A 21 -5.09 8.35 13.86
CA TRP A 21 -5.51 7.67 12.64
C TRP A 21 -6.75 6.82 12.87
N GLN A 22 -6.82 6.06 13.98
CA GLN A 22 -7.97 5.23 14.34
C GLN A 22 -9.23 6.07 14.61
N ALA A 23 -9.09 7.20 15.31
CA ALA A 23 -10.18 8.14 15.54
C ALA A 23 -10.71 8.69 14.21
N ASN A 24 -9.82 9.10 13.30
CA ASN A 24 -10.20 9.57 11.97
C ASN A 24 -10.80 8.44 11.09
N TYR A 25 -10.29 7.22 11.20
CA TYR A 25 -10.83 6.05 10.50
C TYR A 25 -12.19 5.62 11.04
N SER A 26 -12.50 5.86 12.31
CA SER A 26 -13.77 5.47 12.93
C SER A 26 -14.84 6.55 12.77
N ARG A 27 -14.44 7.82 12.75
CA ARG A 27 -15.33 8.98 12.55
C ARG A 27 -15.82 9.09 11.10
N GLU A 28 -16.90 9.84 10.93
CA GLU A 28 -17.54 10.17 9.64
C GLU A 28 -16.77 11.22 8.81
N VAL A 29 -15.49 11.48 9.12
CA VAL A 29 -14.65 12.38 8.30
C VAL A 29 -14.44 11.81 6.90
N GLU A 30 -14.39 12.69 5.91
CA GLU A 30 -14.35 12.35 4.48
C GLU A 30 -13.19 11.39 4.13
N SER A 31 -12.02 11.62 4.72
CA SER A 31 -10.87 10.73 4.59
C SER A 31 -11.16 9.33 5.13
N GLY A 32 -11.75 9.22 6.33
CA GLY A 32 -12.18 7.97 6.94
C GLY A 32 -13.24 7.24 6.11
N LYS A 33 -14.26 7.95 5.61
CA LYS A 33 -15.29 7.42 4.70
C LYS A 33 -14.67 6.85 3.43
N LYS A 34 -13.78 7.61 2.79
CA LYS A 34 -13.00 7.17 1.62
C LYS A 34 -12.20 5.90 1.95
N TYR A 35 -11.42 5.88 3.03
CA TYR A 35 -10.67 4.69 3.46
C TYR A 35 -11.57 3.47 3.73
N ARG A 36 -12.72 3.64 4.38
CA ARG A 36 -13.67 2.55 4.62
C ARG A 36 -14.26 2.03 3.31
N GLN A 37 -14.63 2.89 2.37
CA GLN A 37 -15.10 2.47 1.04
C GLN A 37 -14.00 1.72 0.27
N MET A 38 -12.77 2.22 0.33
CA MET A 38 -11.59 1.58 -0.26
C MET A 38 -11.34 0.18 0.33
N VAL A 39 -11.42 0.03 1.66
CA VAL A 39 -11.28 -1.25 2.37
C VAL A 39 -12.47 -2.17 2.09
N LYS A 40 -13.70 -1.66 2.01
CA LYS A 40 -14.89 -2.46 1.65
C LYS A 40 -14.79 -3.00 0.23
N LYS A 41 -14.37 -2.17 -0.74
CA LYS A 41 -14.14 -2.60 -2.13
C LYS A 41 -12.99 -3.60 -2.25
N ALA A 42 -11.96 -3.43 -1.44
CA ALA A 42 -10.78 -4.28 -1.45
C ALA A 42 -10.85 -5.47 -0.47
N ARG A 43 -11.94 -5.60 0.31
CA ARG A 43 -12.22 -6.82 1.08
C ARG A 43 -12.44 -7.92 0.07
N CYS A 44 -11.43 -8.76 -0.11
CA CYS A 44 -11.58 -10.03 -0.82
C CYS A 44 -12.77 -10.78 -0.21
N THR A 45 -13.85 -10.88 -0.98
CA THR A 45 -15.00 -11.75 -0.70
C THR A 45 -14.65 -13.23 -0.78
N VAL A 46 -13.41 -13.54 -1.20
CA VAL A 46 -12.85 -14.87 -1.07
C VAL A 46 -12.78 -15.16 0.44
N TYR A 47 -13.74 -15.92 0.93
CA TYR A 47 -13.70 -16.57 2.23
C TYR A 47 -12.47 -17.47 2.20
N VAL A 48 -11.31 -16.92 2.54
CA VAL A 48 -10.04 -17.63 2.56
C VAL A 48 -10.07 -18.54 3.78
N LYS A 49 -10.86 -19.62 3.69
CA LYS A 49 -10.88 -20.74 4.61
C LYS A 49 -9.43 -21.03 4.96
N ARG A 50 -9.06 -20.70 6.20
CA ARG A 50 -7.75 -20.87 6.84
C ARG A 50 -6.69 -21.38 5.86
N LEU A 51 -6.05 -20.45 5.16
CA LEU A 51 -4.93 -20.81 4.33
C LEU A 51 -3.88 -21.50 5.21
N ARG A 52 -3.45 -22.68 4.77
CA ARG A 52 -2.12 -23.24 5.10
C ARG A 52 -0.99 -22.41 4.47
N LEU A 53 -1.09 -21.06 4.48
CA LEU A 53 -0.02 -20.13 4.08
C LEU A 53 1.20 -20.40 4.96
N PHE A 54 0.99 -20.58 6.26
CA PHE A 54 2.07 -20.79 7.23
C PHE A 54 2.91 -22.02 6.95
N ASP A 55 2.31 -23.13 6.52
CA ASP A 55 3.06 -24.37 6.28
C ASP A 55 3.91 -24.30 5.00
N VAL A 56 3.43 -23.62 3.97
CA VAL A 56 4.11 -23.54 2.66
C VAL A 56 5.12 -22.39 2.60
N MET A 57 4.90 -21.33 3.38
CA MET A 57 5.63 -20.06 3.23
C MET A 57 6.71 -19.82 4.27
N LYS A 58 6.84 -20.68 5.30
CA LYS A 58 7.89 -20.55 6.32
C LYS A 58 9.30 -20.45 5.73
N THR A 59 9.53 -21.09 4.58
CA THR A 59 10.84 -21.15 3.91
C THR A 59 11.04 -20.03 2.89
N TRP A 60 10.02 -19.21 2.60
CA TRP A 60 10.10 -18.16 1.57
C TRP A 60 10.60 -16.84 2.16
N SER A 61 11.31 -16.07 1.34
CA SER A 61 11.75 -14.74 1.76
C SER A 61 10.56 -13.82 2.07
N ARG A 62 10.74 -12.91 3.03
CA ARG A 62 9.73 -11.88 3.38
C ARG A 62 9.24 -11.09 2.17
N TYR A 63 10.11 -10.88 1.17
CA TYR A 63 9.76 -10.22 -0.08
C TYR A 63 8.69 -10.99 -0.88
N VAL A 64 8.88 -12.31 -1.07
CA VAL A 64 7.94 -13.17 -1.79
C VAL A 64 6.60 -13.19 -1.08
N ILE A 65 6.62 -13.38 0.24
CA ILE A 65 5.43 -13.36 1.08
C ILE A 65 4.65 -12.06 0.92
N SER A 66 5.34 -10.92 1.05
CA SER A 66 4.73 -9.59 0.94
C SER A 66 4.11 -9.36 -0.44
N LYS A 67 4.81 -9.70 -1.52
CA LYS A 67 4.29 -9.53 -2.89
C LYS A 67 3.11 -10.46 -3.17
N LEU A 68 3.13 -11.69 -2.66
CA LEU A 68 2.02 -12.61 -2.82
C LEU A 68 0.76 -12.10 -2.12
N VAL A 69 0.89 -11.61 -0.88
CA VAL A 69 -0.23 -10.98 -0.16
C VAL A 69 -0.77 -9.76 -0.90
N GLN A 70 0.13 -8.91 -1.42
CA GLN A 70 -0.24 -7.76 -2.25
C GLN A 70 -1.05 -8.16 -3.49
N PHE A 71 -0.60 -9.18 -4.23
CA PHE A 71 -1.31 -9.66 -5.42
C PHE A 71 -2.68 -10.25 -5.08
N ARG A 72 -2.79 -10.97 -3.96
CA ARG A 72 -4.04 -11.57 -3.51
C ARG A 72 -5.08 -10.56 -3.07
N THR A 73 -4.63 -9.56 -2.33
CA THR A 73 -5.51 -8.55 -1.73
C THR A 73 -5.81 -7.39 -2.68
N GLY A 74 -5.18 -7.34 -3.86
CA GLY A 74 -5.28 -6.18 -4.75
C GLY A 74 -4.52 -4.95 -4.26
N HIS A 75 -3.92 -4.98 -3.06
CA HIS A 75 -3.18 -3.85 -2.46
C HIS A 75 -1.71 -3.85 -2.89
N ALA A 76 -1.47 -4.13 -4.17
CA ALA A 76 -0.12 -4.13 -4.71
C ALA A 76 0.34 -2.70 -4.96
N LEU A 77 1.57 -2.38 -4.57
CA LEU A 77 2.22 -1.10 -4.85
C LEU A 77 2.63 -1.01 -6.33
N VAL A 78 1.64 -1.11 -7.22
CA VAL A 78 1.75 -1.07 -8.68
C VAL A 78 1.05 0.19 -9.18
N GLY A 79 1.43 0.65 -10.37
CA GLY A 79 0.94 1.92 -10.89
C GLY A 79 -0.59 2.04 -10.97
N GLY A 80 -1.30 0.97 -11.32
CA GLY A 80 -2.77 0.95 -11.32
C GLY A 80 -3.39 1.23 -9.95
N TRP A 81 -2.80 0.67 -8.88
CA TRP A 81 -3.26 0.93 -7.51
C TRP A 81 -3.02 2.39 -7.12
N PHE A 82 -1.86 2.96 -7.46
CA PHE A 82 -1.58 4.37 -7.18
C PHE A 82 -2.52 5.30 -7.96
N LYS A 83 -2.79 4.98 -9.24
CA LYS A 83 -3.72 5.74 -10.09
C LYS A 83 -5.14 5.72 -9.53
N GLU A 84 -5.65 4.54 -9.14
CA GLU A 84 -6.98 4.40 -8.52
C GLU A 84 -7.11 5.21 -7.22
N ARG A 85 -6.01 5.32 -6.46
CA ARG A 85 -5.96 6.05 -5.19
C ARG A 85 -5.67 7.56 -5.36
N GLY A 86 -5.40 8.03 -6.59
CA GLY A 86 -5.02 9.42 -6.85
C GLY A 86 -3.68 9.82 -6.24
N ILE A 87 -2.78 8.86 -6.01
CA ILE A 87 -1.47 9.11 -5.39
C ILE A 87 -0.47 9.43 -6.50
N GLN A 88 0.08 10.65 -6.46
CA GLN A 88 1.14 11.06 -7.40
C GLN A 88 2.41 10.22 -7.21
N ARG A 89 3.05 9.87 -8.33
CA ARG A 89 4.33 9.16 -8.36
C ARG A 89 5.36 9.96 -9.14
N ASP A 90 6.61 9.89 -8.69
CA ASP A 90 7.78 10.41 -9.43
C ASP A 90 7.98 9.68 -10.77
N LYS A 91 7.48 8.46 -10.88
CA LYS A 91 7.54 7.61 -12.08
C LYS A 91 6.14 7.40 -12.65
N SER A 92 6.08 7.05 -13.95
CA SER A 92 4.84 6.66 -14.61
C SER A 92 4.07 5.57 -13.83
N TYR A 93 2.74 5.59 -13.96
CA TYR A 93 1.87 4.49 -13.52
C TYR A 93 2.00 3.26 -14.43
N ASN A 94 2.71 3.38 -15.54
CA ASN A 94 2.81 2.33 -16.52
C ASN A 94 3.99 1.41 -16.21
N CYS A 95 3.84 0.16 -16.63
CA CYS A 95 4.91 -0.82 -16.67
C CYS A 95 5.96 -0.38 -17.72
N ASP A 96 7.16 -0.93 -17.64
CA ASP A 96 8.24 -0.69 -18.62
C ASP A 96 7.84 -1.07 -20.06
N CYS A 97 6.76 -1.82 -20.25
CA CYS A 97 6.21 -2.12 -21.57
C CYS A 97 5.20 -1.09 -22.09
N GLY A 98 4.95 0.00 -21.35
CA GLY A 98 4.07 1.10 -21.77
C GLY A 98 2.64 1.03 -21.24
N GLU A 99 2.16 -0.16 -20.86
CA GLU A 99 0.80 -0.40 -20.36
C GLU A 99 0.61 -0.07 -18.88
N LEU A 100 -0.62 0.21 -18.44
CA LEU A 100 -0.90 0.46 -17.03
C LEU A 100 -0.48 -0.73 -16.16
N GLU A 101 0.34 -0.47 -15.14
CA GLU A 101 0.89 -1.52 -14.29
C GLU A 101 -0.18 -2.03 -13.29
N THR A 102 -0.92 -3.07 -13.69
CA THR A 102 -1.89 -3.77 -12.82
C THR A 102 -1.40 -5.18 -12.47
N ILE A 103 -1.97 -5.79 -11.43
CA ILE A 103 -1.67 -7.19 -11.07
C ILE A 103 -2.01 -8.12 -12.24
N GLN A 104 -3.17 -7.90 -12.87
CA GLN A 104 -3.60 -8.64 -14.04
C GLN A 104 -2.59 -8.48 -15.18
N HIS A 105 -2.18 -7.25 -15.48
CA HIS A 105 -1.18 -6.98 -16.49
C HIS A 105 0.13 -7.71 -16.20
N ILE A 106 0.66 -7.59 -14.98
CA ILE A 106 1.91 -8.23 -14.54
C ILE A 106 1.85 -9.75 -14.73
N ILE A 107 0.75 -10.38 -14.30
CA ILE A 107 0.64 -11.85 -14.25
C ILE A 107 0.23 -12.44 -15.60
N GLN A 108 -0.63 -11.76 -16.37
CA GLN A 108 -1.27 -12.34 -17.56
C GLN A 108 -0.75 -11.77 -18.88
N GLN A 109 -0.45 -10.48 -18.95
CA GLN A 109 -0.36 -9.76 -20.23
C GLN A 109 1.05 -9.25 -20.55
N CYS A 110 1.81 -8.81 -19.55
CA CYS A 110 3.04 -8.04 -19.72
C CYS A 110 4.06 -8.75 -20.62
N PRO A 111 4.38 -8.30 -21.83
CA PRO A 111 5.26 -9.04 -22.75
C PRO A 111 6.66 -9.23 -22.17
N LYS A 112 7.14 -8.29 -21.35
CA LYS A 112 8.43 -8.37 -20.65
C LYS A 112 8.50 -9.50 -19.61
N ARG A 113 7.37 -10.14 -19.29
CA ARG A 113 7.27 -11.28 -18.36
C ARG A 113 6.87 -12.59 -19.02
N ALA A 114 6.97 -12.69 -20.35
CA ALA A 114 6.50 -13.85 -21.10
C ALA A 114 7.25 -15.14 -20.71
N GLU A 115 8.55 -15.05 -20.47
CA GLU A 115 9.39 -16.18 -20.08
C GLU A 115 9.06 -16.67 -18.66
N GLU A 116 8.96 -15.76 -17.69
CA GLU A 116 8.59 -16.11 -16.32
C GLU A 116 7.18 -16.69 -16.24
N ARG A 117 6.27 -16.25 -17.13
CA ARG A 117 4.91 -16.79 -17.22
C ARG A 117 4.85 -18.26 -17.68
N LYS A 118 5.87 -18.81 -18.35
CA LYS A 118 5.85 -20.21 -18.81
C LYS A 118 5.60 -21.17 -17.65
N LYS A 119 6.14 -20.88 -16.47
CA LYS A 119 5.92 -21.67 -15.25
C LYS A 119 4.48 -21.56 -14.72
N LEU A 120 3.90 -20.37 -14.78
CA LEU A 120 2.49 -20.16 -14.41
C LEU A 120 1.56 -20.93 -15.35
N LYS A 121 1.85 -20.93 -16.65
CA LYS A 121 1.08 -21.66 -17.67
C LYS A 121 1.07 -23.18 -17.45
N LYS A 122 2.14 -23.75 -16.86
CA LYS A 122 2.16 -25.18 -16.49
C LYS A 122 1.14 -25.53 -15.40
N VAL A 123 0.78 -24.57 -14.54
CA VAL A 123 -0.20 -24.77 -13.46
C VAL A 123 -1.61 -24.33 -13.88
N SER A 124 -1.71 -23.23 -14.62
CA SER A 124 -2.96 -22.72 -15.17
C SER A 124 -2.68 -22.21 -16.59
N PRO A 125 -3.02 -22.98 -17.65
CA PRO A 125 -2.76 -22.60 -19.04
C PRO A 125 -3.36 -21.24 -19.41
N ASN A 126 -4.54 -20.95 -18.88
CA ASN A 126 -5.27 -19.68 -19.07
C ASN A 126 -4.89 -18.60 -18.05
N LEU A 127 -3.91 -18.87 -17.17
CA LEU A 127 -3.43 -17.95 -16.14
C LEU A 127 -4.53 -17.42 -15.20
N GLU A 128 -5.46 -18.29 -14.83
CA GLU A 128 -6.57 -17.95 -13.94
C GLU A 128 -6.05 -17.55 -12.56
N LEU A 129 -6.31 -16.29 -12.17
CA LEU A 129 -5.84 -15.76 -10.89
C LEU A 129 -6.39 -16.55 -9.70
N SER A 130 -7.62 -17.06 -9.79
CA SER A 130 -8.23 -17.91 -8.77
C SER A 130 -7.38 -19.16 -8.50
N ILE A 131 -6.88 -19.84 -9.54
CA ILE A 131 -6.01 -21.01 -9.45
C ILE A 131 -4.62 -20.61 -8.94
N LEU A 132 -4.01 -19.60 -9.57
CA LEU A 132 -2.63 -19.18 -9.28
C LEU A 132 -2.48 -18.62 -7.87
N LEU A 133 -3.49 -17.93 -7.34
CA LEU A 133 -3.41 -17.22 -6.07
C LEU A 133 -4.08 -17.93 -4.89
N ASN A 134 -4.82 -19.02 -5.11
CA ASN A 134 -5.52 -19.73 -4.02
C ASN A 134 -5.22 -21.23 -3.91
N THR A 135 -4.50 -21.84 -4.85
CA THR A 135 -4.11 -23.26 -4.77
C THR A 135 -2.66 -23.43 -4.32
N LYS A 136 -2.31 -24.54 -3.67
CA LYS A 136 -0.93 -24.80 -3.23
C LYS A 136 0.07 -24.78 -4.40
N LYS A 137 -0.26 -25.47 -5.50
CA LYS A 137 0.57 -25.49 -6.72
C LYS A 137 0.67 -24.10 -7.35
N GLY A 138 -0.43 -23.35 -7.38
CA GLY A 138 -0.46 -21.97 -7.85
C GLY A 138 0.46 -21.06 -7.04
N LEU A 139 0.36 -21.12 -5.71
CA LEU A 139 1.18 -20.31 -4.80
C LEU A 139 2.68 -20.62 -4.97
N GLN A 140 3.06 -21.89 -5.16
CA GLN A 140 4.44 -22.28 -5.44
C GLN A 140 4.94 -21.68 -6.76
N ALA A 141 4.16 -21.83 -7.84
CA ALA A 141 4.51 -21.24 -9.14
C ALA A 141 4.57 -19.70 -9.09
N MET A 142 3.69 -19.06 -8.31
CA MET A 142 3.71 -17.62 -8.08
C MET A 142 4.93 -17.18 -7.28
N ALA A 143 5.35 -17.95 -6.27
CA ALA A 143 6.56 -17.66 -5.53
C ALA A 143 7.78 -17.68 -6.45
N GLU A 144 7.90 -18.69 -7.32
CA GLU A 144 8.95 -18.74 -8.34
C GLU A 144 8.86 -17.55 -9.29
N PHE A 145 7.68 -17.22 -9.82
CA PHE A 145 7.47 -16.06 -10.68
C PHE A 145 7.88 -14.73 -10.03
N ILE A 146 7.67 -14.59 -8.72
CA ILE A 146 8.09 -13.41 -7.95
C ILE A 146 9.61 -13.41 -7.72
N MET A 147 10.22 -14.57 -7.52
CA MET A 147 11.66 -14.73 -7.30
C MET A 147 12.47 -14.50 -8.57
N THR A 148 12.04 -15.07 -9.69
CA THR A 148 12.74 -14.98 -10.98
C THR A 148 12.38 -13.72 -11.75
N GLY A 149 11.18 -13.18 -11.53
CA GLY A 149 10.70 -12.00 -12.23
C GLY A 149 11.40 -10.72 -11.76
N ARG A 150 11.32 -9.69 -12.61
CA ARG A 150 11.80 -8.34 -12.26
C ARG A 150 11.28 -7.90 -10.89
N LYS A 151 12.16 -7.32 -10.08
CA LYS A 151 11.73 -6.69 -8.82
C LYS A 151 10.89 -5.46 -9.17
N HIS A 152 9.60 -5.51 -8.86
CA HIS A 152 8.75 -4.34 -8.95
C HIS A 152 9.23 -3.33 -7.93
N GLY A 153 9.91 -2.31 -8.44
CA GLY A 153 10.68 -1.36 -7.65
C GLY A 153 9.84 -0.80 -6.52
N ILE A 154 10.31 -0.99 -5.29
CA ILE A 154 9.98 -0.12 -4.18
C ILE A 154 10.63 1.22 -4.53
N ALA A 155 10.07 1.95 -5.49
CA ALA A 155 10.32 3.36 -5.59
C ALA A 155 9.74 3.91 -4.30
N LYS A 156 10.63 4.10 -3.30
CA LYS A 156 10.32 4.74 -2.03
C LYS A 156 9.46 5.94 -2.40
N LEU A 157 8.18 5.91 -2.02
CA LEU A 157 7.38 7.12 -1.96
C LEU A 157 8.25 8.10 -1.18
N LYS A 158 8.84 9.09 -1.84
CA LYS A 158 9.43 10.21 -1.12
C LYS A 158 8.22 10.87 -0.49
N VAL A 159 8.02 10.62 0.81
CA VAL A 159 7.04 11.28 1.67
C VAL A 159 7.44 12.75 1.78
N ARG A 160 7.36 13.49 0.68
CA ARG A 160 7.65 14.92 0.61
C ARG A 160 6.35 15.71 0.62
N GLN A 161 5.30 15.20 -0.04
CA GLN A 161 4.03 15.92 -0.15
C GLN A 161 3.12 15.81 1.09
N ILE A 162 3.16 14.71 1.85
CA ILE A 162 2.28 14.54 3.04
C ILE A 162 2.69 15.46 4.20
N ASN A 163 4.00 15.72 4.36
CA ASN A 163 4.49 16.61 5.41
C ASN A 163 4.26 18.09 5.05
N GLN A 164 4.33 18.45 3.77
CA GLN A 164 4.09 19.83 3.34
C GLN A 164 2.63 20.27 3.49
N SER A 165 1.67 19.39 3.18
CA SER A 165 0.25 19.69 3.40
C SER A 165 -0.09 19.76 4.89
N SER A 166 0.47 18.86 5.71
CA SER A 166 0.27 18.87 7.16
C SER A 166 0.90 20.10 7.84
N SER A 167 2.10 20.52 7.42
CA SER A 167 2.72 21.77 7.90
C SER A 167 1.90 23.00 7.53
N ARG A 168 1.45 23.12 6.27
CA ARG A 168 0.64 24.27 5.85
C ARG A 168 -0.70 24.34 6.58
N GLN A 169 -1.32 23.21 6.90
CA GLN A 169 -2.55 23.20 7.70
C GLN A 169 -2.31 23.59 9.16
N LEU A 170 -1.18 23.19 9.75
CA LEU A 170 -0.77 23.60 11.10
C LEU A 170 -0.48 25.11 11.15
N GLU A 171 0.25 25.64 10.18
CA GLU A 171 0.55 27.08 10.05
C GLU A 171 -0.72 27.91 9.86
N ALA A 172 -1.65 27.46 8.99
CA ALA A 172 -2.92 28.14 8.79
C ALA A 172 -3.83 28.10 10.03
N THR A 173 -3.76 27.03 10.83
CA THR A 173 -4.51 26.92 12.08
C THR A 173 -3.92 27.84 13.15
N GLN A 174 -2.59 27.91 13.26
CA GLN A 174 -1.91 28.81 14.19
C GLN A 174 -2.11 30.29 13.83
N ALA A 175 -2.04 30.66 12.55
CA ALA A 175 -2.28 32.03 12.10
C ALA A 175 -3.71 32.48 12.39
N ARG A 176 -4.69 31.58 12.25
CA ARG A 176 -6.10 31.88 12.54
C ARG A 176 -6.38 32.05 14.04
N SER A 177 -5.68 31.31 14.91
CA SER A 177 -5.75 31.52 16.36
C SER A 177 -5.13 32.85 16.78
N GLN A 178 -3.98 33.22 16.21
CA GLN A 178 -3.32 34.51 16.51
C GLN A 178 -4.15 35.74 16.07
N GLN A 179 -4.90 35.63 14.97
CA GLN A 179 -5.82 36.69 14.54
C GLN A 179 -7.08 36.78 15.41
N ALA A 180 -7.56 35.67 15.96
CA ALA A 180 -8.68 35.67 16.90
C ALA A 180 -8.28 36.36 18.23
N ASP A 181 -7.10 36.03 18.76
CA ASP A 181 -6.61 36.62 20.03
C ASP A 181 -6.26 38.12 19.90
N SER A 182 -5.88 38.58 18.70
CA SER A 182 -5.59 40.01 18.44
C SER A 182 -6.84 40.87 18.24
N SER A 183 -8.00 40.24 18.06
CA SER A 183 -9.28 40.94 17.84
C SER A 183 -10.02 41.22 19.15
N GLU A 184 -9.62 40.58 20.26
CA GLU A 184 -10.23 40.74 21.59
C GLU A 184 -9.54 41.78 22.47
N SER A 185 -8.38 42.33 22.06
CA SER A 185 -7.60 43.30 22.86
C SER A 185 -7.73 44.75 22.38
N GLY A 186 -8.75 45.08 21.59
CA GLY A 186 -8.98 46.41 21.02
C GLY A 186 -10.37 46.94 21.31
N SER A 187 -10.73 47.07 22.58
CA SER A 187 -11.90 47.82 23.04
C SER A 187 -11.66 48.29 24.47
N ASP A 188 -11.04 49.47 24.60
CA ASP A 188 -11.20 50.41 25.72
C ASP A 188 -10.79 51.81 25.25
#